data_AF-A0A7V6BZU5-F1
#
_entry.id   AF-A0A7V6BZU5-F1
#
_cell.length_a   1.000
_cell.length_b   1.000
_cell.length_c   1.000
_cell.angle_alpha   90.00
_cell.angle_beta   90.00
_cell.angle_gamma   90.00
#
_symmetry.space_group_name_H-M   'P 1'
#
loop_
_entity.id
_entity.type
_entity.pdbx_description
1 polymer ?
#
loop_
_entity_poly.entity_id
_entity_poly.type
_entity_poly.pdbx_seq_one_letter_code
_entity_poly.pdbx_strand_id
1 'polypeptide(L)'
;MSVLVNKDTRLLVQGLGRFGHFHADKSIAYGTNVVAAVHPSKAGQTAIFEGETDHSGVPNRADHYKEEVPIFATVKEAVAKTNANATVIFVPPPFAADAIMEAV
;
A
#
# COMPACT_ATOMS: atom_id res chain seq x y z
N MET A 1 6.57 18.47 7.72
CA MET A 1 6.01 19.17 6.54
C MET A 1 6.63 18.51 5.32
N SER A 2 5.83 17.86 4.50
CA SER A 2 6.26 17.08 3.34
C SER A 2 5.64 17.70 2.08
N VAL A 3 6.44 17.78 1.01
CA VAL A 3 6.05 18.49 -0.21
C VAL A 3 5.12 17.65 -1.10
N LEU A 4 5.27 16.32 -1.08
CA LEU A 4 4.60 15.41 -2.04
C LEU A 4 3.58 14.47 -1.41
N VAL A 5 3.79 14.04 -0.17
CA VAL A 5 2.93 13.06 0.53
C VAL A 5 2.41 13.65 1.84
N ASN A 6 1.19 13.35 2.25
CA ASN A 6 0.59 13.85 3.49
C ASN A 6 -0.53 12.91 3.98
N LYS A 7 -1.30 13.35 4.98
CA LYS A 7 -2.42 12.58 5.55
C LYS A 7 -3.54 12.23 4.56
N ASP A 8 -3.64 12.97 3.46
CA ASP A 8 -4.63 12.75 2.40
C ASP A 8 -4.09 11.81 1.30
N THR A 9 -2.84 11.36 1.41
CA THR A 9 -2.24 10.35 0.53
C THR A 9 -2.90 8.99 0.78
N ARG A 10 -3.39 8.38 -0.30
CA ARG A 10 -3.95 7.02 -0.36
C ARG A 10 -3.02 6.16 -1.19
N LEU A 11 -2.27 5.30 -0.50
CA LEU A 11 -1.13 4.59 -1.06
C LEU A 11 -1.53 3.22 -1.63
N LEU A 12 -1.10 2.94 -2.86
CA LEU A 12 -1.05 1.59 -3.43
C LEU A 12 0.30 0.92 -3.18
N VAL A 13 0.27 -0.40 -3.03
CA VAL A 13 1.47 -1.24 -3.01
C VAL A 13 1.49 -2.15 -4.23
N GLN A 14 2.37 -1.88 -5.20
CA GLN A 14 2.59 -2.76 -6.33
C GLN A 14 3.63 -3.83 -5.97
N GLY A 15 3.25 -5.11 -6.05
CA GLY A 15 4.13 -6.22 -5.70
C GLY A 15 4.08 -6.61 -4.23
N LEU A 16 2.96 -7.19 -3.80
CA LEU A 16 2.79 -7.73 -2.44
C LEU A 16 3.45 -9.11 -2.24
N GLY A 17 4.76 -9.16 -2.48
CA GLY A 17 5.65 -10.26 -2.10
C GLY A 17 6.17 -10.09 -0.66
N ARG A 18 7.29 -10.75 -0.32
CA ARG A 18 7.89 -10.65 1.03
C ARG A 18 8.22 -9.21 1.43
N PHE A 19 8.89 -8.46 0.56
CA PHE A 19 9.29 -7.08 0.86
C PHE A 19 8.13 -6.10 0.78
N GLY A 20 7.21 -6.28 -0.17
CA GLY A 20 6.00 -5.46 -0.26
C GLY A 20 5.11 -5.60 0.96
N HIS A 21 4.91 -6.83 1.45
CA HIS A 21 4.18 -7.08 2.69
C HIS A 21 4.89 -6.47 3.90
N PHE A 22 6.20 -6.70 4.06
CA PHE A 22 6.98 -6.15 5.19
C PHE A 22 6.92 -4.62 5.27
N HIS A 23 7.11 -3.90 4.15
CA HIS A 23 7.08 -2.45 4.16
C HIS A 23 5.66 -1.89 4.22
N ALA A 24 4.67 -2.56 3.65
CA ALA A 24 3.26 -2.19 3.82
C ALA A 24 2.86 -2.27 5.31
N ASP A 25 3.23 -3.36 5.99
CA ASP A 25 3.00 -3.55 7.42
C ASP A 25 3.61 -2.41 8.25
N LYS A 26 4.88 -2.08 8.04
CA LYS A 26 5.53 -0.95 8.73
C LYS A 26 4.92 0.40 8.37
N SER A 27 4.51 0.59 7.12
CA SER A 27 3.84 1.82 6.70
C SER A 27 2.48 1.98 7.39
N ILE A 28 1.72 0.90 7.55
CA ILE A 28 0.44 0.88 8.27
C ILE A 28 0.66 1.12 9.77
N ALA A 29 1.67 0.47 10.37
CA ALA A 29 2.04 0.65 11.78
C ALA A 29 2.40 2.11 12.10
N TYR A 30 3.09 2.79 11.17
CA TYR A 30 3.36 4.23 11.23
C TYR A 30 2.06 5.06 11.11
N GLY A 31 1.12 4.58 10.30
CA GLY A 31 -0.19 5.19 10.08
C GLY A 31 -0.43 5.71 8.67
N THR A 32 0.34 5.22 7.70
CA THR A 32 0.10 5.44 6.28
C THR A 32 -1.22 4.81 5.86
N ASN A 33 -2.01 5.55 5.08
CA ASN A 33 -3.27 5.05 4.52
C ASN A 33 -3.00 4.17 3.29
N VAL A 34 -2.69 2.89 3.53
CA VAL A 34 -2.53 1.88 2.47
C VAL A 34 -3.92 1.37 2.08
N VAL A 35 -4.37 1.74 0.87
CA VAL A 35 -5.77 1.50 0.45
C VAL A 35 -5.95 0.23 -0.38
N ALA A 36 -4.88 -0.24 -1.02
CA ALA A 36 -4.90 -1.47 -1.82
C ALA A 36 -3.50 -1.93 -2.22
N ALA A 37 -3.43 -3.17 -2.71
CA ALA A 37 -2.25 -3.71 -3.36
C ALA A 37 -2.57 -4.17 -4.80
N VAL A 38 -1.53 -4.26 -5.63
CA VAL A 38 -1.61 -4.78 -7.00
C VAL A 38 -0.70 -5.99 -7.11
N HIS A 39 -1.29 -7.13 -7.48
CA HIS A 39 -0.57 -8.37 -7.74
C HIS A 39 -1.43 -9.29 -8.64
N PRO A 40 -1.11 -9.44 -9.94
CA PRO A 40 -1.96 -10.16 -10.91
C PRO A 40 -2.38 -11.57 -10.46
N SER A 41 -1.45 -12.38 -9.95
CA SER A 41 -1.74 -13.76 -9.53
C SER A 41 -2.48 -13.88 -8.18
N LYS A 42 -2.66 -12.77 -7.45
CA LYS A 42 -3.34 -12.74 -6.13
C LYS A 42 -4.58 -11.85 -6.17
N ALA A 43 -5.00 -11.40 -7.36
CA ALA A 43 -6.16 -10.54 -7.52
C ALA A 43 -7.43 -11.20 -6.95
N GLY A 44 -8.28 -10.39 -6.31
CA GLY A 44 -9.50 -10.85 -5.62
C GLY A 44 -9.29 -11.36 -4.20
N GLN A 45 -8.04 -11.49 -3.74
CA GLN A 45 -7.72 -11.78 -2.34
C GLN A 45 -7.67 -10.48 -1.52
N THR A 46 -7.71 -10.62 -0.19
CA THR A 46 -7.52 -9.53 0.77
C THR A 46 -6.33 -9.88 1.66
N ALA A 47 -5.37 -8.95 1.78
CA ALA A 47 -4.30 -9.06 2.77
C ALA A 47 -4.76 -8.44 4.09
N ILE A 48 -4.59 -9.19 5.18
CA ILE A 48 -4.89 -8.70 6.53
C ILE A 48 -3.55 -8.33 7.18
N PHE A 49 -3.48 -7.11 7.71
CA PHE A 49 -2.35 -6.62 8.50
C PHE A 49 -2.83 -6.32 9.91
N GLU A 50 -2.11 -6.79 10.91
CA GLU A 50 -2.43 -6.51 12.31
C GLU A 50 -1.16 -6.49 13.16
N GLY A 51 -1.13 -5.63 14.17
CA GLY A 51 0.04 -5.46 15.02
C GLY A 51 -0.04 -4.22 15.91
N GLU A 52 1.08 -3.92 16.55
CA GLU A 52 1.25 -2.71 17.37
C GLU A 52 1.73 -1.53 16.51
N THR A 53 1.18 -0.35 16.74
CA THR A 53 1.66 0.89 16.13
C THR A 53 3.04 1.25 16.65
N ASP A 54 3.83 1.98 15.87
CA ASP A 54 5.15 2.45 16.31
C ASP A 54 5.12 3.79 17.08
N HIS A 55 3.92 4.32 17.34
CA HIS A 55 3.63 5.62 17.99
C HIS A 55 4.33 6.83 17.36
N SER A 56 4.92 6.68 16.17
CA SER A 56 5.79 7.69 15.57
C SER A 56 5.12 8.49 14.44
N GLY A 57 4.03 8.00 13.85
CA GLY A 57 3.43 8.64 12.67
C GLY A 57 2.09 9.36 12.86
N VAL A 58 1.20 8.90 13.74
CA VAL A 58 -0.14 9.51 13.93
C VAL A 58 -0.45 9.74 15.42
N PRO A 59 -0.53 11.00 15.89
CA PRO A 59 -0.94 11.31 17.25
C PRO A 59 -2.35 10.80 17.55
N ASN A 60 -2.56 10.29 18.77
CA ASN A 60 -3.86 9.80 19.26
C ASN A 60 -4.45 8.62 18.46
N ARG A 61 -3.62 7.85 17.73
CA ARG A 61 -4.02 6.57 17.13
C ARG A 61 -4.06 5.48 18.21
N ALA A 62 -4.95 4.50 18.04
CA ALA A 62 -4.97 3.31 18.89
C ALA A 62 -3.65 2.53 18.79
N ASP A 63 -3.20 1.92 19.90
CA ASP A 63 -1.92 1.20 19.97
C ASP A 63 -1.86 -0.03 19.05
N HIS A 64 -3.01 -0.56 18.64
CA HIS A 64 -3.11 -1.72 17.77
C HIS A 64 -3.83 -1.32 16.48
N TYR A 65 -3.33 -1.82 15.35
CA TYR A 65 -4.00 -1.69 14.06
C TYR A 65 -4.49 -3.04 13.56
N LYS A 66 -5.56 -3.00 12.79
CA LYS A 66 -6.01 -4.09 11.93
C LYS A 66 -6.55 -3.49 10.65
N GLU A 67 -5.92 -3.81 9.52
CA GLU A 67 -6.27 -3.27 8.22
C GLU A 67 -6.47 -4.39 7.21
N GLU A 68 -7.52 -4.25 6.40
CA GLU A 68 -7.83 -5.14 5.29
C GLU A 68 -7.49 -4.44 3.98
N VAL A 69 -6.49 -4.95 3.27
CA VAL A 69 -5.97 -4.37 2.04
C VAL A 69 -6.40 -5.24 0.85
N PRO A 70 -7.37 -4.81 0.03
CA PRO A 70 -7.79 -5.57 -1.15
C PRO A 70 -6.67 -5.63 -2.19
N ILE A 71 -6.57 -6.77 -2.88
CA ILE A 71 -5.57 -7.01 -3.91
C ILE A 71 -6.23 -7.03 -5.29
N PHE A 72 -5.80 -6.14 -6.17
CA PHE A 72 -6.31 -6.01 -7.54
C PHE A 72 -5.32 -6.57 -8.56
N ALA A 73 -5.84 -6.83 -9.77
CA ALA A 73 -5.01 -7.30 -10.88
C ALA A 73 -4.20 -6.19 -11.54
N THR A 74 -4.75 -4.97 -11.58
CA THR A 74 -4.17 -3.81 -12.28
C THR A 74 -4.23 -2.56 -11.41
N VAL A 75 -3.30 -1.63 -11.64
CA VAL A 75 -3.30 -0.29 -11.01
C VAL A 75 -4.56 0.47 -11.36
N LYS A 76 -4.99 0.42 -12.64
CA LYS A 76 -6.20 1.10 -13.11
C LYS A 76 -7.45 0.70 -12.32
N GLU A 77 -7.64 -0.60 -12.08
CA GLU A 77 -8.75 -1.09 -11.29
C GLU A 77 -8.64 -0.65 -9.82
N ALA A 78 -7.46 -0.78 -9.23
CA ALA A 78 -7.21 -0.38 -7.85
C ALA A 78 -7.51 1.12 -7.63
N VAL A 79 -7.04 1.99 -8.54
CA VAL A 79 -7.31 3.43 -8.50
C VAL A 79 -8.81 3.71 -8.63
N ALA A 80 -9.50 3.08 -9.59
CA ALA A 80 -10.93 3.28 -9.79
C ALA A 80 -11.78 2.89 -8.56
N LYS A 81 -11.33 1.92 -7.76
CA LYS A 81 -12.04 1.45 -6.56
C LYS A 81 -11.67 2.20 -5.28
N THR A 82 -10.46 2.74 -5.18
CA THR A 82 -9.91 3.27 -3.92
C THR A 82 -9.57 4.76 -3.98
N ASN A 83 -9.63 5.37 -5.17
CA ASN A 83 -9.15 6.73 -5.44
C ASN A 83 -7.68 6.93 -5.01
N ALA A 84 -6.85 5.90 -5.04
CA ALA A 84 -5.43 6.03 -4.70
C ALA A 84 -4.74 7.12 -5.53
N ASN A 85 -3.81 7.82 -4.90
CA ASN A 85 -3.10 8.97 -5.50
C ASN A 85 -1.57 8.87 -5.37
N ALA A 86 -1.06 7.77 -4.82
CA ALA A 86 0.35 7.45 -4.79
C ALA A 86 0.54 5.94 -4.86
N THR A 87 1.70 5.49 -5.31
CA THR A 87 2.07 4.08 -5.30
C THR A 87 3.53 3.87 -4.92
N VAL A 88 3.81 2.76 -4.23
CA VAL A 88 5.16 2.26 -4.00
C VAL A 88 5.33 0.92 -4.72
N ILE A 89 6.49 0.74 -5.35
CA ILE A 89 6.77 -0.39 -6.24
C ILE A 89 7.79 -1.33 -5.58
N PHE A 90 7.35 -2.53 -5.24
CA PHE A 90 8.15 -3.64 -4.71
C PHE A 90 8.14 -4.84 -5.66
N VAL A 91 8.18 -4.59 -6.97
CA VAL A 91 8.25 -5.63 -7.99
C VAL A 91 9.71 -5.99 -8.33
N PRO A 92 10.00 -7.22 -8.76
CA PRO A 92 11.33 -7.61 -9.22
C PRO A 92 11.83 -6.75 -10.41
N PRO A 93 13.15 -6.58 -10.58
CA PRO A 93 13.73 -5.73 -11.62
C PRO A 93 13.21 -5.96 -13.05
N PRO A 94 12.99 -7.22 -13.51
CA PRO A 94 12.46 -7.45 -14.87
C PRO A 94 11.08 -6.83 -15.14
N PHE A 95 10.31 -6.54 -14.10
CA PHE A 95 8.93 -6.00 -14.21
C PHE A 95 8.83 -4.54 -13.76
N ALA A 96 9.93 -3.94 -13.29
CA ALA A 96 9.90 -2.61 -12.67
C ALA A 96 9.51 -1.51 -13.65
N ALA A 97 10.04 -1.54 -14.88
CA ALA A 97 9.70 -0.54 -15.89
C ALA A 97 8.20 -0.55 -16.25
N ASP A 98 7.63 -1.75 -16.40
CA ASP A 98 6.21 -1.92 -16.70
C ASP A 98 5.33 -1.43 -15.55
N ALA A 99 5.66 -1.79 -14.30
CA ALA A 99 4.95 -1.30 -13.11
C ALA A 99 5.02 0.23 -12.93
N ILE A 100 6.14 0.86 -13.33
CA ILE A 100 6.26 2.33 -13.34
C ILE A 100 5.33 2.92 -14.40
N MET A 101 5.31 2.35 -15.60
CA MET A 101 4.44 2.83 -16.68
C MET A 101 2.96 2.64 -16.35
N GLU A 102 2.59 1.57 -15.64
CA GLU A 102 1.22 1.33 -15.16
C GLU A 102 0.77 2.34 -14.10
N ALA A 103 1.72 2.97 -13.39
CA ALA A 103 1.46 3.91 -12.32
C ALA A 103 1.15 5.35 -12.78
N VAL A 104 1.41 5.69 -14.05
CA VAL A 104 1.27 7.04 -14.64
C VAL A 104 -0.04 7.17 -15.41
#